data_AF-A0A0H5PXV0-F1
#
_entry.id   AF-A0A0H5PXV0-F1
#
_cell.length_a   1.000
_cell.length_b   1.000
_cell.length_c   1.000
_cell.angle_alpha   90.00
_cell.angle_beta   90.00
_cell.angle_gamma   90.00
#
_symmetry.space_group_name_H-M   'P 1'
#
loop_
_entity.id
_entity.type
_entity.pdbx_description
1 polymer ?
#
loop_
_entity_poly.entity_id
_entity_poly.type
_entity_poly.pdbx_seq_one_letter_code
_entity_poly.pdbx_strand_id
1 'polypeptide(L)'
;MENVFSKCAVIGCNVSYKKQITHDRLKRILSQEIDINDWIGHIDVFFNELPVEIIIGFIKENNIPFAKIKSVYDDLPAPMKGKNFKIVEQFHIMEHS
;
A
#
# COMPACT_ATOMS: atom_id res chain seq x y z
N MET A 1 1.01 2.75 20.69
CA MET A 1 2.12 2.57 19.73
C MET A 1 1.97 3.67 18.71
N GLU A 2 3.01 4.44 18.45
CA GLU A 2 2.95 5.47 17.40
C GLU A 2 2.95 4.76 16.04
N ASN A 3 1.98 5.06 15.17
CA ASN A 3 1.86 4.44 13.84
C ASN A 3 2.91 5.04 12.88
N VAL A 4 4.19 4.77 13.15
CA VAL A 4 5.33 5.36 12.45
C VAL A 4 5.31 4.97 10.97
N PHE A 5 4.99 3.71 10.66
CA PHE A 5 4.94 3.27 9.27
C PHE A 5 3.75 3.89 8.52
N SER A 6 2.61 4.04 9.19
CA SER A 6 1.44 4.74 8.62
C SER A 6 1.74 6.20 8.28
N LYS A 7 2.45 6.91 9.15
CA LYS A 7 2.91 8.27 8.89
C LYS A 7 3.87 8.32 7.70
N CYS A 8 4.89 7.45 7.68
CA CYS A 8 5.87 7.40 6.59
C CYS A 8 5.22 7.07 5.24
N ALA A 9 4.29 6.12 5.20
CA ALA A 9 3.60 5.75 3.97
C ALA A 9 2.77 6.91 3.40
N VAL A 10 2.00 7.60 4.25
CA VAL A 10 1.21 8.76 3.82
C VAL A 10 2.10 9.89 3.32
N ILE A 11 3.20 10.18 4.02
CA ILE A 11 4.17 11.20 3.59
C ILE A 11 4.76 10.80 2.23
N GLY A 12 5.23 9.56 2.07
CA GLY A 12 5.81 9.08 0.83
C GLY A 12 4.83 9.17 -0.35
N CYS A 13 3.59 8.71 -0.17
CA CYS A 13 2.54 8.83 -1.18
C CYS A 13 2.22 10.30 -1.55
N ASN A 14 2.34 11.24 -0.60
CA ASN A 14 2.02 12.65 -0.83
C ASN A 14 3.17 13.47 -1.39
N VAL A 15 4.43 13.12 -1.14
CA VAL A 15 5.58 13.82 -1.74
C VAL A 15 5.58 13.65 -3.27
N SER A 16 5.07 12.52 -3.75
CA SER A 16 5.03 12.22 -5.19
C SER A 16 3.82 12.85 -5.93
N TYR A 17 2.80 13.42 -5.23
CA TYR A 17 1.59 13.97 -5.87
C TYR A 17 1.02 15.25 -5.25
N LYS A 18 0.38 16.09 -6.09
CA LYS A 18 -0.27 17.34 -5.65
C LYS A 18 -1.53 17.15 -4.79
N LYS A 19 -2.20 15.99 -4.89
CA LYS A 19 -3.37 15.67 -4.05
C LYS A 19 -2.90 14.99 -2.78
N GLN A 20 -3.32 15.48 -1.61
CA GLN A 20 -2.97 14.87 -0.32
C GLN A 20 -3.92 13.71 0.02
N ILE A 21 -3.40 12.49 0.02
CA ILE A 21 -4.05 11.33 0.60
C ILE A 21 -3.90 11.35 2.12
N THR A 22 -4.96 10.99 2.84
CA THR A 22 -4.90 10.83 4.30
C THR A 22 -4.63 9.38 4.66
N HIS A 23 -4.21 9.13 5.91
CA HIS A 23 -4.05 7.78 6.44
C HIS A 23 -5.32 6.93 6.30
N ASP A 24 -6.46 7.46 6.74
CA ASP A 24 -7.76 6.78 6.63
C ASP A 24 -8.09 6.48 5.16
N ARG A 25 -7.87 7.44 4.25
CA ARG A 25 -8.14 7.26 2.84
C ARG A 25 -7.29 6.14 2.24
N LEU A 26 -5.98 6.14 2.50
CA LEU A 26 -5.06 5.10 2.02
C LEU A 26 -5.45 3.72 2.56
N LYS A 27 -5.77 3.62 3.86
CA LYS A 27 -6.26 2.39 4.48
C LYS A 27 -7.52 1.87 3.79
N ARG A 28 -8.52 2.73 3.61
CA ARG A 28 -9.81 2.35 3.01
C ARG A 28 -9.66 1.86 1.57
N ILE A 29 -8.75 2.46 0.80
CA ILE A 29 -8.43 1.96 -0.56
C ILE A 29 -7.82 0.56 -0.47
N LEU A 30 -6.79 0.40 0.36
CA LEU A 30 -6.07 -0.88 0.51
C LEU A 30 -6.94 -1.99 1.11
N SER A 31 -7.99 -1.63 1.86
CA SER A 31 -9.04 -2.55 2.34
C SER A 31 -10.15 -2.83 1.33
N GLN A 32 -10.10 -2.22 0.14
CA GLN A 32 -11.16 -2.25 -0.89
C GLN A 32 -12.52 -1.74 -0.40
N GLU A 33 -12.53 -0.78 0.53
CA GLU A 33 -13.75 -0.10 0.97
C GLU A 33 -14.13 1.06 0.04
N ILE A 34 -13.17 1.53 -0.74
CA ILE A 34 -13.33 2.57 -1.75
C ILE A 34 -12.47 2.25 -2.97
N ASP A 35 -12.92 2.75 -4.11
CA ASP A 35 -12.29 2.53 -5.41
C ASP A 35 -10.95 3.29 -5.57
N ILE A 36 -10.05 2.71 -6.38
CA ILE A 36 -8.68 3.21 -6.58
C ILE A 36 -8.60 4.36 -7.60
N ASN A 37 -9.62 4.60 -8.43
CA ASN A 37 -9.50 5.42 -9.65
C ASN A 37 -8.97 6.85 -9.39
N ASP A 38 -9.46 7.52 -8.34
CA ASP A 38 -9.00 8.87 -7.99
C ASP A 38 -7.61 8.92 -7.36
N TRP A 39 -7.07 7.76 -6.98
CA TRP A 39 -5.87 7.58 -6.16
C TRP A 39 -4.85 6.61 -6.77
N ILE A 40 -5.05 6.21 -8.03
CA ILE A 40 -4.25 5.17 -8.69
C ILE A 40 -2.76 5.50 -8.67
N GLY A 41 -2.41 6.78 -8.83
CA GLY A 41 -1.03 7.24 -8.72
C GLY A 41 -0.43 7.04 -7.32
N HIS A 42 -1.19 7.34 -6.26
CA HIS A 42 -0.73 7.11 -4.89
C HIS A 42 -0.53 5.63 -4.58
N ILE A 43 -1.37 4.77 -5.15
CA ILE A 43 -1.26 3.32 -5.01
C ILE A 43 -0.07 2.77 -5.81
N ASP A 44 0.20 3.31 -6.99
CA ASP A 44 1.43 3.01 -7.75
C ASP A 44 2.68 3.35 -6.91
N VAL A 45 2.76 4.57 -6.36
CA VAL A 45 3.87 4.98 -5.46
C VAL A 45 3.96 4.07 -4.24
N PHE A 46 2.83 3.69 -3.65
CA PHE A 46 2.79 2.78 -2.51
C PHE A 46 3.48 1.45 -2.82
N PHE A 47 3.26 0.86 -4.01
CA PHE A 47 3.84 -0.44 -4.39
C PHE A 47 5.15 -0.38 -5.17
N ASN A 48 5.55 0.78 -5.70
CA ASN A 48 6.77 0.93 -6.51
C ASN A 48 7.90 1.72 -5.85
N GLU A 49 7.55 2.75 -5.08
CA GLU A 49 8.53 3.72 -4.59
C GLU A 49 8.79 3.57 -3.09
N LEU A 50 7.77 3.19 -2.30
CA LEU A 50 7.96 3.03 -0.87
C LEU A 50 8.88 1.85 -0.53
N PRO A 51 9.80 2.01 0.43
CA PRO A 51 10.54 0.89 1.01
C PRO A 51 9.62 -0.24 1.46
N VAL A 52 10.05 -1.49 1.23
CA VAL A 52 9.25 -2.69 1.52
C VAL A 52 8.87 -2.75 3.00
N GLU A 53 9.77 -2.33 3.89
CA GLU A 53 9.54 -2.31 5.34
C GLU A 53 8.40 -1.37 5.71
N ILE A 54 8.26 -0.24 5.00
CA ILE A 54 7.16 0.72 5.21
C ILE A 54 5.84 0.11 4.74
N ILE A 55 5.83 -0.58 3.59
CA ILE A 55 4.62 -1.25 3.08
C ILE A 55 4.15 -2.32 4.07
N ILE A 56 5.04 -3.22 4.49
CA ILE A 56 4.73 -4.30 5.45
C ILE A 56 4.30 -3.70 6.79
N GLY A 57 5.04 -2.71 7.28
CA GLY A 57 4.72 -2.01 8.53
C GLY A 57 3.34 -1.37 8.49
N PHE A 58 2.98 -0.70 7.38
CA PHE A 58 1.65 -0.13 7.19
C PHE A 58 0.56 -1.20 7.27
N ILE A 59 0.72 -2.31 6.54
CA ILE A 59 -0.27 -3.40 6.49
C ILE A 59 -0.49 -3.98 7.89
N LYS A 60 0.60 -4.21 8.63
CA LYS A 60 0.58 -4.75 10.01
C LYS A 60 -0.07 -3.76 10.99
N GLU A 61 0.34 -2.49 10.98
CA GLU A 61 -0.25 -1.45 11.85
C GLU A 61 -1.76 -1.28 11.64
N ASN A 62 -2.23 -1.49 10.40
CA ASN A 62 -3.63 -1.28 10.02
C ASN A 62 -4.47 -2.56 9.99
N ASN A 63 -3.88 -3.71 10.30
CA ASN A 63 -4.52 -5.03 10.28
C ASN A 63 -5.25 -5.31 8.95
N ILE A 64 -4.63 -4.95 7.82
CA ILE A 64 -5.25 -5.16 6.51
C ILE A 64 -4.99 -6.61 6.06
N PRO A 65 -6.02 -7.40 5.73
CA PRO A 65 -5.81 -8.76 5.24
C PRO A 65 -4.98 -8.77 3.95
N PHE A 66 -3.98 -9.64 3.87
CA PHE A 66 -3.11 -9.73 2.70
C PHE A 66 -3.90 -9.94 1.39
N ALA A 67 -4.96 -10.74 1.42
CA ALA A 67 -5.84 -10.96 0.27
C ALA A 67 -6.46 -9.66 -0.28
N LYS A 68 -6.75 -8.67 0.57
CA LYS A 68 -7.27 -7.36 0.16
C LYS A 68 -6.19 -6.54 -0.54
N ILE A 69 -4.98 -6.49 0.01
CA ILE A 69 -3.83 -5.83 -0.60
C ILE A 69 -3.53 -6.45 -1.97
N LYS A 70 -3.50 -7.78 -2.05
CA LYS A 70 -3.26 -8.50 -3.30
C LYS A 70 -4.31 -8.18 -4.36
N SER A 71 -5.58 -8.13 -3.98
CA SER A 71 -6.67 -7.77 -4.87
C SER A 71 -6.48 -6.36 -5.44
N VAL A 72 -6.15 -5.37 -4.60
CA VAL A 72 -5.84 -4.00 -5.05
C VAL A 72 -4.65 -3.97 -6.01
N TYR A 73 -3.60 -4.73 -5.74
CA TYR A 73 -2.45 -4.85 -6.64
C TYR A 73 -2.83 -5.47 -7.99
N ASP A 74 -3.67 -6.51 -7.96
CA ASP A 74 -4.10 -7.21 -9.16
C ASP A 74 -4.98 -6.34 -10.06
N ASP A 75 -5.75 -5.42 -9.47
CA ASP A 75 -6.59 -4.41 -10.13
C ASP A 75 -5.78 -3.28 -10.80
N LEU A 76 -4.49 -3.12 -10.47
CA LEU A 76 -3.65 -2.10 -11.12
C LEU A 76 -3.36 -2.45 -12.59
N PRO A 77 -3.31 -1.44 -13.47
CA PRO A 77 -2.82 -1.60 -14.83
C PRO A 77 -1.42 -2.24 -14.83
N ALA A 78 -1.15 -3.10 -15.81
CA ALA A 78 0.13 -3.82 -15.89
C ALA A 78 1.40 -2.95 -15.73
N PRO A 79 1.47 -1.72 -16.28
CA PRO A 79 2.62 -0.84 -16.07
C PRO A 79 2.82 -0.36 -14.62
N MET A 80 1.75 -0.37 -13.81
CA MET A 80 1.73 0.10 -12.41
C MET A 80 1.81 -1.05 -11.41
N LYS A 81 1.88 -2.31 -11.87
CA LYS A 81 2.05 -3.47 -10.99
C LYS A 81 3.43 -3.47 -10.37
N GLY A 82 3.53 -2.80 -9.23
CA GLY A 82 4.80 -2.43 -8.64
C GLY A 82 5.70 -3.58 -8.22
N LYS A 83 7.01 -3.34 -8.36
CA LYS A 83 8.05 -4.36 -8.12
C LYS A 83 8.16 -4.74 -6.63
N ASN A 84 7.88 -3.81 -5.71
CA ASN A 84 8.05 -4.07 -4.27
C ASN A 84 6.96 -5.00 -3.74
N PHE A 85 5.77 -5.03 -4.36
CA PHE A 85 4.71 -5.95 -3.95
C PHE A 85 5.11 -7.42 -4.04
N LYS A 86 5.94 -7.81 -5.01
CA LYS A 86 6.46 -9.19 -5.12
C LYS A 86 7.26 -9.61 -3.88
N ILE A 87 8.00 -8.67 -3.29
CA ILE A 87 8.78 -8.92 -2.07
C ILE A 87 7.83 -9.03 -0.86
N VAL A 88 6.80 -8.18 -0.81
CA VAL A 88 5.74 -8.24 0.21
C VAL A 88 5.01 -9.60 0.16
N GLU A 89 4.70 -10.09 -1.04
CA GLU A 89 4.07 -11.40 -1.24
C GLU A 89 4.96 -12.55 -0.75
N GLN A 90 6.26 -12.53 -1.08
CA GLN A 90 7.22 -13.53 -0.58
C GLN A 90 7.30 -13.53 0.95
N PHE A 91 7.35 -12.35 1.56
CA PHE A 91 7.40 -12.22 3.01
C PHE A 91 6.15 -12.79 3.69
N HIS A 92 4.96 -12.53 3.13
CA HIS A 92 3.71 -13.09 3.64
C HIS A 92 3.69 -14.62 3.56
N ILE A 93 4.13 -15.21 2.45
CA ILE A 93 4.22 -16.66 2.27
C ILE A 93 5.15 -17.28 3.34
N MET A 94 6.30 -16.67 3.60
CA MET A 94 7.25 -17.15 4.61
C MET A 94 6.70 -17.10 6.03
N GLU A 95 5.89 -16.09 6.39
CA GLU A 95 5.28 -15.99 7.72
C GLU A 95 4.18 -17.03 7.96
N HIS A 96 3.65 -17.68 6.91
CA HIS A 96 2.49 -18.59 6.97
C HIS A 96 2.77 -19.99 6.39
N SER A 97 4.04 -20.31 6.15
CA SER A 97 4.52 -21.66 5.79
C SER A 97 5.01 -22.41 7.02
#